data_AF-A0A7C1HF32-F1
#
_entry.id   AF-A0A7C1HF32-F1
#
_cell.length_a   1.000
_cell.length_b   1.000
_cell.length_c   1.000
_cell.angle_alpha   90.00
_cell.angle_beta   90.00
_cell.angle_gamma   90.00
#
_symmetry.space_group_name_H-M   'P 1'
#
loop_
_entity.id
_entity.type
_entity.pdbx_description
1 polymer ?
#
loop_
_entity_poly.entity_id
_entity_poly.type
_entity_poly.pdbx_seq_one_letter_code
_entity_poly.pdbx_strand_id
1 'polypeptide(L)'
;MILGQTRINRSVKWMILILGLTGSALPAAADETDAAKLYQKARKEIVAFRWDEALALFSGLIEDFPGSRYEDDAQFYIGYCLEKRGDSDPEAFLAFSDLIRRFPGSPRVQDAVVHQIIVAENLVRGKQETFRFFLLDKLDDENTVIRQQAALALGRLDDREALPVLESMFGDQDWGSEARVLASQITASRLPGKTEPESPARKPGALEFDIRTRKETPARTRTPREIWDDRTFFLTERHEHYRKLLRDDGKWTREDLIDFGMWTILPADRFAAYFALQGYDKKEWFRRYWTLQDPTPTTEENEALDEFYRRIAYAHKRYGETWNARQFQYLKDQYLREGWPRAPWDARGELYVKYGEPNHVAIGGWHKEEWQYDRYSIDFVATRYLTNIYQKALSPGPLSQALYAGQEEWVRANYILNPEFRYEHRYNRKPMKDLRVLITRGEGDHRGEVQIAYSVPPKHFSIQREHGEYAIRYLRHLLILDEAMHEVRRHETLRTVPGKNRKELADRDAIEERIPVLLPPGRYRVALRIEDVKANTLGLYVENVTVAAK
;
A
#
# COMPACT_ATOMS: atom_id res chain seq x y z
N MET A 1 18.85 -44.59 38.88
CA MET A 1 19.84 -43.51 39.06
C MET A 1 20.91 -43.69 37.99
N ILE A 2 20.71 -43.12 36.80
CA ILE A 2 21.72 -42.96 35.74
C ILE A 2 21.40 -41.64 35.05
N LEU A 3 22.34 -40.70 35.10
CA LEU A 3 22.36 -39.45 34.35
C LEU A 3 22.83 -39.73 32.93
N GLY A 4 22.12 -39.19 31.93
CA GLY A 4 22.53 -39.21 30.52
C GLY A 4 22.26 -37.86 29.89
N GLN A 5 23.34 -37.10 29.67
CA GLN A 5 23.35 -35.89 28.83
C GLN A 5 23.06 -36.28 27.38
N THR A 6 22.18 -35.57 26.71
CA THR A 6 22.10 -35.55 25.24
C THR A 6 22.30 -34.12 24.73
N ARG A 7 23.47 -33.92 24.12
CA ARG A 7 23.83 -32.77 23.30
C ARG A 7 22.89 -32.72 22.08
N ILE A 8 22.26 -31.58 21.83
CA ILE A 8 21.57 -31.30 20.56
C ILE A 8 22.61 -30.70 19.60
N ASN A 9 22.75 -31.35 18.45
CA ASN A 9 23.80 -31.15 17.47
C ASN A 9 23.46 -29.95 16.56
N ARG A 10 24.30 -28.90 16.56
CA ARG A 10 24.28 -27.81 15.56
C ARG A 10 25.10 -28.26 14.35
N SER A 11 24.48 -28.42 13.18
CA SER A 11 25.18 -28.53 11.88
C SER A 11 24.17 -28.39 10.72
N VAL A 12 24.01 -27.18 10.18
CA VAL A 12 23.49 -27.00 8.81
C VAL A 12 24.72 -26.91 7.91
N LYS A 13 24.96 -27.93 7.09
CA LYS A 13 26.02 -27.94 6.08
C LYS A 13 25.44 -27.42 4.76
N TRP A 14 26.01 -26.32 4.28
CA TRP A 14 25.84 -25.86 2.90
C TRP A 14 26.44 -26.88 1.93
N MET A 15 25.65 -27.39 0.99
CA MET A 15 26.11 -28.30 -0.06
C MET A 15 25.95 -27.61 -1.41
N ILE A 16 27.08 -27.26 -2.02
CA ILE A 16 27.16 -26.77 -3.41
C ILE A 16 26.91 -27.98 -4.32
N LEU A 17 25.84 -27.94 -5.12
CA LEU A 17 25.54 -28.98 -6.12
C LEU A 17 25.71 -28.42 -7.53
N ILE A 18 26.63 -29.02 -8.29
CA ILE A 18 26.78 -28.88 -9.74
C ILE A 18 26.07 -30.07 -10.38
N LEU A 19 25.06 -29.82 -11.22
CA LEU A 19 24.50 -30.77 -12.19
C LEU A 19 24.16 -29.97 -13.46
N GLY A 20 24.50 -30.38 -14.68
CA GLY A 20 24.56 -31.75 -15.20
C GLY A 20 23.29 -32.00 -16.04
N LEU A 21 23.25 -31.44 -17.25
CA LEU A 21 22.13 -31.49 -18.20
C LEU A 21 21.82 -32.94 -18.65
N THR A 22 20.61 -33.42 -18.36
CA THR A 22 19.88 -34.38 -19.21
C THR A 22 18.39 -34.06 -19.17
N GLY A 23 17.79 -33.83 -20.33
CA GLY A 23 16.42 -33.36 -20.46
C GLY A 23 15.35 -34.45 -20.38
N SER A 24 14.21 -34.08 -19.79
CA SER A 24 12.89 -34.64 -20.07
C SER A 24 11.86 -33.51 -19.93
N ALA A 25 11.12 -33.19 -21.00
CA ALA A 25 10.09 -32.16 -20.98
C ALA A 25 8.72 -32.79 -20.65
N LEU A 26 8.19 -32.41 -19.48
CA LEU A 26 6.79 -32.07 -19.11
C LEU A 26 6.48 -32.45 -17.63
N PRO A 27 6.85 -31.59 -16.67
CA PRO A 27 6.01 -31.34 -15.48
C PRO A 27 5.82 -29.85 -15.08
N ALA A 28 6.35 -28.89 -15.86
CA ALA A 28 6.46 -27.48 -15.45
C ALA A 28 5.14 -26.79 -14.99
N ALA A 29 3.97 -27.14 -15.53
CA ALA A 29 2.70 -26.49 -15.14
C ALA A 29 2.13 -27.00 -13.81
N ALA A 30 2.38 -28.28 -13.47
CA ALA A 30 1.97 -28.86 -12.19
C ALA A 30 2.90 -28.35 -11.07
N ASP A 31 4.22 -28.35 -11.33
CA ASP A 31 5.23 -27.81 -10.43
C ASP A 31 4.97 -26.33 -10.10
N GLU A 32 4.57 -25.53 -11.10
CA GLU A 32 4.24 -24.12 -10.90
C GLU A 32 2.98 -23.90 -10.05
N THR A 33 1.97 -24.76 -10.23
CA THR A 33 0.72 -24.69 -9.46
C THR A 33 0.96 -25.09 -7.99
N ASP A 34 1.82 -26.08 -7.75
CA ASP A 34 2.13 -26.53 -6.41
C ASP A 34 3.11 -25.58 -5.70
N ALA A 35 4.07 -24.99 -6.42
CA ALA A 35 4.89 -23.88 -5.93
C ALA A 35 4.01 -22.69 -5.52
N ALA A 36 2.98 -22.34 -6.32
CA ALA A 36 2.04 -21.28 -5.98
C ALA A 36 1.26 -21.58 -4.68
N LYS A 37 0.78 -22.82 -4.49
CA LYS A 37 0.08 -23.21 -3.25
C LYS A 37 1.00 -23.11 -2.04
N LEU A 38 2.25 -23.56 -2.19
CA LEU A 38 3.24 -23.52 -1.11
C LEU A 38 3.59 -22.07 -0.75
N TYR A 39 3.81 -21.22 -1.76
CA TYR A 39 4.01 -19.78 -1.60
C TYR A 39 2.86 -19.11 -0.85
N GLN A 40 1.61 -19.37 -1.25
CA GLN A 40 0.43 -18.81 -0.59
C GLN A 40 0.30 -19.29 0.86
N LYS A 41 0.63 -20.55 1.13
CA LYS A 41 0.67 -21.10 2.49
C LYS A 41 1.74 -20.39 3.34
N ALA A 42 2.94 -20.22 2.82
CA ALA A 42 4.04 -19.51 3.49
C ALA A 42 3.69 -18.05 3.79
N ARG A 43 3.10 -17.34 2.81
CA ARG A 43 2.56 -15.98 2.95
C ARG A 43 1.50 -15.87 4.04
N LYS A 44 0.67 -16.91 4.24
CA LYS A 44 -0.32 -16.93 5.32
C LYS A 44 0.34 -17.02 6.70
N GLU A 45 1.42 -17.79 6.83
CA GLU A 45 2.17 -17.87 8.08
C GLU A 45 2.87 -16.54 8.41
N ILE A 46 3.35 -15.78 7.42
CA ILE A 46 3.80 -14.38 7.61
C ILE A 46 2.70 -13.52 8.22
N VAL A 47 1.49 -13.57 7.68
CA VAL A 47 0.34 -12.79 8.19
C VAL A 47 -0.03 -13.21 9.62
N ALA A 48 0.20 -14.49 9.96
CA ALA A 48 0.01 -15.01 11.30
C ALA A 48 1.20 -14.75 12.26
N PHE A 49 2.24 -14.03 11.82
CA PHE A 49 3.49 -13.79 12.55
C PHE A 49 4.24 -15.07 12.95
N ARG A 50 4.00 -16.17 12.24
CA ARG A 50 4.63 -17.48 12.44
C ARG A 50 5.89 -17.58 11.58
N TRP A 51 6.93 -16.89 12.01
CA TRP A 51 8.14 -16.64 11.22
C TRP A 51 8.92 -17.90 10.90
N ASP A 52 9.07 -18.81 11.85
CA ASP A 52 9.82 -20.06 11.64
C ASP A 52 9.08 -21.01 10.70
N GLU A 53 7.75 -21.09 10.81
CA GLU A 53 6.92 -21.87 9.89
C GLU A 53 6.93 -21.28 8.48
N ALA A 54 6.83 -19.95 8.35
CA ALA A 54 6.97 -19.27 7.07
C ALA A 54 8.35 -19.52 6.44
N LEU A 55 9.42 -19.36 7.23
CA LEU A 55 10.80 -19.59 6.82
C LEU A 55 11.01 -21.02 6.30
N ALA A 56 10.48 -22.02 7.00
CA ALA A 56 10.56 -23.42 6.57
C ALA A 56 9.81 -23.66 5.24
N LEU A 57 8.62 -23.06 5.08
CA LEU A 57 7.84 -23.20 3.86
C LEU A 57 8.48 -22.50 2.65
N PHE A 58 9.08 -21.32 2.83
CA PHE A 58 9.80 -20.62 1.76
C PHE A 58 11.11 -21.33 1.39
N SER A 59 11.84 -21.85 2.39
CA SER A 59 13.05 -22.64 2.13
C SER A 59 12.70 -23.91 1.35
N GLY A 60 11.65 -24.63 1.77
CA GLY A 60 11.14 -25.78 1.04
C GLY A 60 10.67 -25.44 -0.38
N LEU A 61 10.11 -24.25 -0.62
CA LEU A 61 9.73 -23.82 -1.96
C LEU A 61 10.95 -23.73 -2.89
N ILE A 62 12.06 -23.14 -2.43
CA ILE A 62 13.28 -23.01 -3.23
C ILE A 62 13.93 -24.37 -3.46
N GLU A 63 13.88 -25.26 -2.46
CA GLU A 63 14.43 -26.62 -2.55
C GLU A 63 13.61 -27.52 -3.50
N ASP A 64 12.29 -27.52 -3.36
CA ASP A 64 11.39 -28.42 -4.09
C ASP A 64 11.09 -27.90 -5.51
N PHE A 65 11.09 -26.58 -5.70
CA PHE A 65 10.71 -25.93 -6.96
C PHE A 65 11.75 -24.89 -7.44
N PRO A 66 13.01 -25.30 -7.66
CA PRO A 66 14.04 -24.42 -8.18
C PRO A 66 13.67 -23.95 -9.60
N GLY A 67 13.84 -22.66 -9.87
CA GLY A 67 13.45 -22.00 -11.11
C GLY A 67 11.98 -21.58 -11.20
N SER A 68 11.18 -21.86 -10.16
CA SER A 68 9.78 -21.37 -10.13
C SER A 68 9.74 -19.84 -10.14
N ARG A 69 8.64 -19.26 -10.62
CA ARG A 69 8.46 -17.80 -10.63
C ARG A 69 8.45 -17.14 -9.23
N TYR A 70 8.38 -17.97 -8.19
CA TYR A 70 8.28 -17.56 -6.80
C TYR A 70 9.62 -17.68 -6.08
N GLU A 71 10.69 -18.14 -6.75
CA GLU A 71 11.97 -18.43 -6.09
C GLU A 71 12.64 -17.17 -5.54
N ASP A 72 12.68 -16.09 -6.33
CA ASP A 72 13.25 -14.80 -5.90
C ASP A 72 12.41 -14.16 -4.79
N ASP A 73 11.09 -14.21 -4.94
CA ASP A 73 10.11 -13.76 -3.95
C ASP A 73 10.23 -14.56 -2.64
N ALA A 74 10.42 -15.88 -2.71
CA ALA A 74 10.65 -16.73 -1.55
C ALA A 74 11.99 -16.41 -0.88
N GLN A 75 13.05 -16.19 -1.66
CA GLN A 75 14.36 -15.79 -1.12
C GLN A 75 14.28 -14.46 -0.37
N PHE A 76 13.48 -13.50 -0.85
CA PHE A 76 13.19 -12.27 -0.14
C PHE A 76 12.52 -12.55 1.20
N TYR A 77 11.47 -13.36 1.19
CA TYR A 77 10.71 -13.66 2.41
C TYR A 77 11.49 -14.50 3.43
N ILE A 78 12.47 -15.29 3.01
CA ILE A 78 13.43 -15.94 3.92
C ILE A 78 14.18 -14.86 4.73
N GLY A 79 14.76 -13.87 4.05
CA GLY A 79 15.41 -12.73 4.73
C GLY A 79 14.45 -11.96 5.62
N TYR A 80 13.23 -11.69 5.15
CA TYR A 80 12.19 -11.01 5.91
C TYR A 80 11.81 -11.77 7.20
N CYS A 81 11.60 -13.08 7.11
CA CYS A 81 11.26 -13.89 8.29
C CYS A 81 12.41 -13.93 9.30
N LEU A 82 13.66 -14.03 8.83
CA LEU A 82 14.85 -13.98 9.68
C LEU A 82 14.97 -12.62 10.40
N GLU A 83 14.72 -11.52 9.69
CA GLU A 83 14.68 -10.19 10.29
C GLU A 83 13.61 -10.11 11.39
N LYS A 84 12.36 -10.50 11.08
CA LYS A 84 11.24 -10.36 12.03
C LYS A 84 11.33 -11.32 13.22
N ARG A 85 12.11 -12.40 13.13
CA ARG A 85 12.39 -13.30 14.27
C ARG A 85 13.17 -12.61 15.38
N GLY A 86 13.97 -11.58 15.06
CA GLY A 86 14.50 -10.63 16.04
C GLY A 86 15.84 -10.97 16.70
N ASP A 87 16.63 -11.89 16.14
CA ASP A 87 17.85 -12.40 16.80
C ASP A 87 19.10 -11.49 16.69
N SER A 88 19.00 -10.29 16.11
CA SER A 88 20.16 -9.44 15.76
C SER A 88 21.27 -10.23 15.04
N ASP A 89 20.85 -11.21 14.25
CA ASP A 89 21.73 -12.14 13.55
C ASP A 89 22.03 -11.60 12.15
N PRO A 90 23.31 -11.52 11.74
CA PRO A 90 23.69 -11.26 10.36
C PRO A 90 23.03 -12.19 9.33
N GLU A 91 22.47 -13.34 9.72
CA GLU A 91 21.74 -14.26 8.84
C GLU A 91 20.68 -13.55 7.97
N ALA A 92 19.89 -12.62 8.53
CA ALA A 92 18.90 -11.88 7.76
C ALA A 92 19.58 -11.01 6.66
N PHE A 93 20.66 -10.31 7.02
CA PHE A 93 21.45 -9.51 6.09
C PHE A 93 22.04 -10.36 4.96
N LEU A 94 22.53 -11.56 5.30
CA LEU A 94 23.10 -12.50 4.33
C LEU A 94 22.03 -13.10 3.42
N ALA A 95 20.83 -13.38 3.92
CA ALA A 95 19.72 -13.88 3.11
C ALA A 95 19.28 -12.86 2.04
N PHE A 96 19.24 -11.57 2.39
CA PHE A 96 19.01 -10.49 1.42
C PHE A 96 20.19 -10.33 0.45
N SER A 97 21.43 -10.47 0.93
CA SER A 97 22.62 -10.48 0.06
C SER A 97 22.55 -11.60 -0.98
N ASP A 98 22.05 -12.77 -0.59
CA ASP A 98 21.88 -13.91 -1.50
C ASP A 98 20.85 -13.64 -2.58
N LEU A 99 19.73 -12.98 -2.23
CA LEU A 99 18.74 -12.52 -3.23
C LEU A 99 19.39 -11.60 -4.26
N ILE A 100 20.08 -10.56 -3.80
CA ILE A 100 20.67 -9.54 -4.68
C ILE A 100 21.71 -10.19 -5.61
N ARG A 101 22.49 -11.13 -5.07
CA ARG A 101 23.53 -11.84 -5.84
C ARG A 101 22.96 -12.84 -6.84
N ARG A 102 21.93 -13.61 -6.48
CA ARG A 102 21.36 -14.67 -7.34
C ARG A 102 20.33 -14.14 -8.32
N PHE A 103 19.59 -13.13 -7.93
CA PHE A 103 18.48 -12.56 -8.69
C PHE A 103 18.64 -11.03 -8.83
N PRO A 104 19.74 -10.54 -9.45
CA PRO A 104 20.01 -9.10 -9.55
C PRO A 104 18.97 -8.32 -10.37
N GLY A 105 18.14 -9.01 -11.17
CA GLY A 105 17.01 -8.42 -11.90
C GLY A 105 15.65 -8.58 -11.22
N SER A 106 15.58 -9.13 -10.00
CA SER A 106 14.33 -9.32 -9.28
C SER A 106 13.70 -7.98 -8.89
N PRO A 107 12.36 -7.84 -8.97
CA PRO A 107 11.67 -6.66 -8.43
C PRO A 107 11.85 -6.49 -6.91
N ARG A 108 12.39 -7.50 -6.21
CA ARG A 108 12.67 -7.47 -4.77
C ARG A 108 14.03 -6.90 -4.39
N VAL A 109 14.89 -6.57 -5.36
CA VAL A 109 16.25 -6.09 -5.06
C VAL A 109 16.23 -4.80 -4.25
N GLN A 110 15.41 -3.81 -4.63
CA GLN A 110 15.32 -2.56 -3.88
C GLN A 110 14.82 -2.80 -2.45
N ASP A 111 13.73 -3.58 -2.29
CA ASP A 111 13.19 -3.93 -0.98
C ASP A 111 14.26 -4.65 -0.13
N ALA A 112 14.97 -5.62 -0.72
CA ALA A 112 16.01 -6.37 -0.03
C ALA A 112 17.13 -5.45 0.48
N VAL A 113 17.56 -4.45 -0.30
CA VAL A 113 18.57 -3.47 0.14
C VAL A 113 18.04 -2.60 1.29
N VAL A 114 16.77 -2.18 1.23
CA VAL A 114 16.17 -1.44 2.35
C VAL A 114 16.09 -2.29 3.62
N HIS A 115 15.72 -3.56 3.50
CA HIS A 115 15.75 -4.47 4.64
C HIS A 115 17.18 -4.74 5.14
N GLN A 116 18.20 -4.80 4.27
CA GLN A 116 19.60 -4.82 4.70
C GLN A 116 19.97 -3.57 5.50
N ILE A 117 19.46 -2.39 5.15
CA ILE A 117 19.64 -1.15 5.93
C ILE A 117 19.00 -1.29 7.31
N ILE A 118 17.76 -1.77 7.39
CA ILE A 118 17.05 -1.99 8.66
C ILE A 118 17.82 -2.98 9.55
N VAL A 119 18.26 -4.11 8.97
CA VAL A 119 19.04 -5.12 9.68
C VAL A 119 20.39 -4.54 10.12
N ALA A 120 21.11 -3.83 9.23
CA ALA A 120 22.38 -3.19 9.56
C ALA A 120 22.24 -2.15 10.68
N GLU A 121 21.16 -1.35 10.70
CA GLU A 121 20.84 -0.42 11.80
C GLU A 121 20.76 -1.17 13.13
N ASN A 122 20.00 -2.27 13.17
CA ASN A 122 19.83 -3.09 14.36
C ASN A 122 21.15 -3.76 14.79
N LEU A 123 21.95 -4.24 13.83
CA LEU A 123 23.26 -4.84 14.10
C LEU A 123 24.24 -3.82 14.69
N VAL A 124 24.29 -2.59 14.16
CA VAL A 124 25.11 -1.51 14.72
C VAL A 124 24.64 -1.14 16.13
N ARG A 125 23.33 -1.00 16.35
CA ARG A 125 22.76 -0.82 17.70
C ARG A 125 23.14 -1.96 18.65
N GLY A 126 23.25 -3.18 18.11
CA GLY A 126 23.75 -4.39 18.77
C GLY A 126 25.27 -4.45 18.94
N LYS A 127 26.00 -3.36 18.71
CA LYS A 127 27.47 -3.21 18.80
C LYS A 127 28.26 -3.95 17.72
N GLN A 128 27.63 -4.29 16.59
CA GLN A 128 28.31 -4.82 15.41
C GLN A 128 28.65 -3.68 14.45
N GLU A 129 29.60 -2.84 14.85
CA GLU A 129 29.98 -1.60 14.15
C GLU A 129 30.43 -1.81 12.69
N THR A 130 30.81 -3.03 12.31
CA THR A 130 31.17 -3.33 10.91
C THR A 130 30.05 -3.07 9.92
N PHE A 131 28.78 -3.19 10.34
CA PHE A 131 27.62 -2.92 9.48
C PHE A 131 27.36 -1.42 9.29
N ARG A 132 28.00 -0.54 10.07
CA ARG A 132 27.96 0.91 9.86
C ARG A 132 28.56 1.29 8.51
N PHE A 133 29.62 0.59 8.06
CA PHE A 133 30.24 0.86 6.76
C PHE A 133 29.29 0.59 5.60
N PHE A 134 28.43 -0.43 5.72
CA PHE A 134 27.38 -0.67 4.74
C PHE A 134 26.37 0.48 4.70
N LEU A 135 25.95 1.00 5.85
CA LEU A 135 25.03 2.14 5.91
C LEU A 135 25.65 3.40 5.28
N LEU A 136 26.94 3.66 5.53
CA LEU A 136 27.65 4.78 4.94
C LEU A 136 27.77 4.66 3.41
N ASP A 137 28.12 3.47 2.91
CA ASP A 137 28.12 3.20 1.46
C ASP A 137 26.78 3.53 0.80
N LYS A 138 25.67 3.20 1.50
CA LYS A 138 24.32 3.44 0.98
C LYS A 138 23.91 4.91 0.95
N LEU A 139 24.64 5.82 1.59
CA LEU A 139 24.38 7.27 1.46
C LEU A 139 24.65 7.81 0.06
N ASP A 140 25.51 7.13 -0.72
CA ASP A 140 25.90 7.53 -2.07
C ASP A 140 25.22 6.68 -3.17
N ASP A 141 24.25 5.84 -2.81
CA ASP A 141 23.55 4.94 -3.74
C ASP A 141 22.83 5.72 -4.86
N GLU A 142 22.79 5.22 -6.10
CA GLU A 142 22.08 5.91 -7.20
C GLU A 142 20.58 6.03 -6.93
N ASN A 143 20.01 5.06 -6.21
CA ASN A 143 18.60 5.05 -5.86
C ASN A 143 18.31 5.98 -4.67
N THR A 144 17.52 7.02 -4.92
CA THR A 144 17.13 8.01 -3.90
C THR A 144 16.47 7.38 -2.67
N VAL A 145 15.63 6.35 -2.84
CA VAL A 145 14.97 5.68 -1.72
C VAL A 145 16.00 5.02 -0.81
N ILE A 146 17.00 4.34 -1.39
CA ILE A 146 18.07 3.68 -0.65
C ILE A 146 18.91 4.71 0.13
N ARG A 147 19.31 5.82 -0.51
CA ARG A 147 20.04 6.91 0.17
C ARG A 147 19.27 7.47 1.37
N GLN A 148 17.98 7.74 1.16
CA GLN A 148 17.13 8.29 2.21
C GLN A 148 16.95 7.30 3.37
N GLN A 149 16.72 6.02 3.09
CA GLN A 149 16.60 4.99 4.14
C GLN A 149 17.91 4.84 4.93
N ALA A 150 19.06 4.87 4.26
CA ALA A 150 20.37 4.82 4.91
C ALA A 150 20.61 6.03 5.82
N ALA A 151 20.24 7.23 5.36
CA ALA A 151 20.33 8.46 6.15
C ALA A 151 19.41 8.43 7.38
N LEU A 152 18.18 7.92 7.25
CA LEU A 152 17.28 7.76 8.40
C LEU A 152 17.83 6.76 9.41
N ALA A 153 18.37 5.62 8.95
CA ALA A 153 18.98 4.62 9.80
C ALA A 153 20.20 5.16 10.57
N LEU A 154 21.13 5.81 9.86
CA LEU A 154 22.28 6.48 10.47
C LEU A 154 21.87 7.62 11.41
N GLY A 155 20.84 8.38 11.06
CA GLY A 155 20.31 9.42 11.93
C GLY A 155 19.72 8.87 13.24
N ARG A 156 19.02 7.73 13.19
CA ARG A 156 18.54 7.01 14.39
C ARG A 156 19.68 6.41 15.22
N LEU A 157 20.88 6.29 14.66
CA LEU A 157 22.12 5.90 15.34
C LEU A 157 22.94 7.11 15.83
N ASP A 158 22.40 8.33 15.74
CA ASP A 158 23.09 9.59 16.07
C ASP A 158 24.35 9.84 15.23
N ASP A 159 24.38 9.32 14.00
CA ASP A 159 25.51 9.45 13.10
C ASP A 159 25.43 10.72 12.25
N ARG A 160 26.47 11.54 12.33
CA ARG A 160 26.53 12.86 11.69
C ARG A 160 26.66 12.81 10.17
N GLU A 161 27.18 11.71 9.63
CA GLU A 161 27.32 11.55 8.18
C GLU A 161 25.93 11.53 7.48
N ALA A 162 24.85 11.28 8.22
CA ALA A 162 23.49 11.36 7.71
C ALA A 162 22.99 12.79 7.43
N LEU A 163 23.57 13.82 8.07
CA LEU A 163 23.01 15.17 8.08
C LEU A 163 22.74 15.76 6.69
N PRO A 164 23.67 15.69 5.71
CA PRO A 164 23.44 16.30 4.40
C PRO A 164 22.23 15.70 3.68
N VAL A 165 22.04 14.38 3.79
CA VAL A 165 20.91 13.68 3.17
C VAL A 165 19.62 13.96 3.95
N LEU A 166 19.64 13.93 5.28
CA LEU A 166 18.47 14.27 6.11
C LEU A 166 17.96 15.70 5.85
N GLU A 167 18.85 16.67 5.72
CA GLU A 167 18.49 18.06 5.41
C GLU A 167 17.82 18.19 4.04
N SER A 168 18.31 17.45 3.04
CA SER A 168 17.69 17.40 1.71
C SER A 168 16.25 16.85 1.74
N MET A 169 15.92 16.02 2.73
CA MET A 169 14.61 15.39 2.89
C MET A 169 13.58 16.29 3.57
N PHE A 170 13.91 17.51 4.02
CA PHE A 170 12.96 18.34 4.75
C PHE A 170 11.71 18.72 3.95
N GLY A 171 11.78 18.75 2.62
CA GLY A 171 10.61 18.97 1.76
C GLY A 171 9.78 17.71 1.48
N ASP A 172 10.28 16.53 1.86
CA ASP A 172 9.69 15.24 1.55
C ASP A 172 8.37 15.04 2.31
N GLN A 173 7.32 14.58 1.62
CA GLN A 173 5.98 14.42 2.19
C GLN A 173 5.90 13.27 3.20
N ASP A 174 6.73 12.25 3.05
CA ASP A 174 6.67 11.00 3.80
C ASP A 174 7.71 10.93 4.92
N TRP A 175 8.87 11.57 4.72
CA TRP A 175 10.02 11.49 5.63
C TRP A 175 10.48 12.83 6.18
N GLY A 176 9.98 13.96 5.68
CA GLY A 176 10.49 15.28 6.07
C GLY A 176 10.27 15.64 7.53
N SER A 177 9.23 15.12 8.19
CA SER A 177 9.04 15.29 9.63
C SER A 177 10.09 14.52 10.43
N GLU A 178 10.28 13.24 10.14
CA GLU A 178 11.26 12.36 10.79
C GLU A 178 12.69 12.88 10.57
N ALA A 179 13.02 13.24 9.34
CA ALA A 179 14.34 13.77 8.99
C ALA A 179 14.70 15.05 9.76
N ARG A 180 13.74 15.99 9.93
CA ARG A 180 13.95 17.20 10.75
C ARG A 180 14.19 16.88 12.22
N VAL A 181 13.46 15.91 12.77
CA VAL A 181 13.64 15.48 14.16
C VAL A 181 15.03 14.88 14.35
N LEU A 182 15.42 13.93 13.49
CA LEU A 182 16.74 13.29 13.56
C LEU A 182 17.88 14.30 13.37
N ALA A 183 17.79 15.18 12.37
CA ALA A 183 18.81 16.21 12.14
C ALA A 183 18.95 17.19 13.34
N SER A 184 17.82 17.54 13.97
CA SER A 184 17.82 18.39 15.17
C SER A 184 18.49 17.68 16.35
N GLN A 185 18.21 16.38 16.54
CA GLN A 185 18.80 15.57 17.62
C GLN A 185 20.32 15.48 17.48
N ILE A 186 20.82 15.11 16.30
CA ILE A 186 22.24 15.00 15.99
C ILE A 186 22.96 16.34 16.23
N THR A 187 22.32 17.44 15.87
CA THR A 187 22.86 18.80 16.07
C THR A 187 22.84 19.20 17.54
N ALA A 188 21.80 18.83 18.30
CA ALA A 188 21.63 19.15 19.72
C ALA A 188 22.59 18.37 20.64
N SER A 189 22.95 17.13 20.29
CA SER A 189 23.98 16.30 20.97
C SER A 189 25.36 16.98 21.04
N ARG A 190 25.52 18.17 20.45
CA ARG A 190 26.77 18.94 20.38
C ARG A 190 26.86 20.13 21.35
N LEU A 191 25.80 20.52 22.08
CA LEU A 191 25.88 21.66 23.00
C LEU A 191 26.63 21.29 24.29
N PRO A 192 27.80 21.91 24.59
CA PRO A 192 28.44 21.73 25.89
C PRO A 192 27.65 22.48 26.96
N GLY A 193 27.07 21.72 27.90
CA GLY A 193 26.65 22.21 29.21
C GLY A 193 25.34 23.00 29.26
N LYS A 194 24.23 22.29 29.49
CA LYS A 194 23.24 22.69 30.50
C LYS A 194 22.80 21.45 31.27
N THR A 195 23.13 21.44 32.55
CA THR A 195 22.62 20.52 33.57
C THR A 195 21.09 20.45 33.48
N GLU A 196 20.54 19.26 33.21
CA GLU A 196 19.12 18.96 33.42
C GLU A 196 18.82 18.90 34.92
N PRO A 197 17.66 19.41 35.39
CA PRO A 197 17.17 19.10 36.72
C PRO A 197 16.53 17.72 36.72
N GLU A 198 16.93 16.90 37.68
CA GLU A 198 16.42 15.54 37.92
C GLU A 198 14.88 15.49 38.00
N SER A 199 14.29 14.44 37.41
CA SER A 199 12.95 13.96 37.77
C SER A 199 12.94 12.44 37.89
N PRO A 200 12.12 11.90 38.81
CA PRO A 200 12.53 10.75 39.62
C PRO A 200 12.26 9.40 38.96
N ALA A 201 13.14 8.46 39.30
CA ALA A 201 13.11 7.07 38.89
C ALA A 201 11.77 6.37 39.21
N ARG A 202 11.18 5.71 38.21
CA ARG A 202 10.22 4.61 38.41
C ARG A 202 10.94 3.27 38.21
N LYS A 203 10.90 2.43 39.25
CA LYS A 203 11.46 1.08 39.26
C LYS A 203 10.72 0.16 38.26
N PRO A 204 11.39 -0.85 37.67
CA PRO A 204 10.72 -1.88 36.88
C PRO A 204 10.06 -2.91 37.81
N GLY A 205 8.74 -3.02 37.74
CA GLY A 205 7.99 -4.15 38.30
C GLY A 205 7.78 -5.20 37.21
N ALA A 206 8.30 -6.40 37.45
CA ALA A 206 8.15 -7.58 36.61
C ALA A 206 6.67 -8.00 36.47
N LEU A 207 6.30 -8.45 35.28
CA LEU A 207 5.07 -9.19 35.01
C LEU A 207 5.40 -10.35 34.07
N GLU A 208 5.69 -11.50 34.66
CA GLU A 208 5.54 -12.80 34.02
C GLU A 208 4.05 -13.05 33.78
N PHE A 209 3.68 -13.47 32.57
CA PHE A 209 2.46 -14.26 32.36
C PHE A 209 2.68 -15.34 31.30
N ASP A 210 2.47 -16.57 31.75
CA ASP A 210 2.46 -17.84 31.04
C ASP A 210 1.28 -17.89 30.04
N ILE A 211 1.56 -18.15 28.76
CA ILE A 211 0.53 -18.29 27.71
C ILE A 211 0.36 -19.77 27.37
N ARG A 212 -0.74 -20.37 27.84
CA ARG A 212 -1.21 -21.66 27.33
C ARG A 212 -1.87 -21.48 25.97
N THR A 213 -1.30 -22.14 24.96
CA THR A 213 -1.80 -22.25 23.59
C THR A 213 -3.22 -22.79 23.52
N ARG A 214 -4.11 -22.15 22.74
CA ARG A 214 -5.36 -22.75 22.25
C ARG A 214 -5.25 -22.98 20.74
N LYS A 215 -5.43 -24.23 20.32
CA LYS A 215 -5.50 -24.64 18.91
C LYS A 215 -6.74 -24.02 18.25
N GLU A 216 -6.56 -23.46 17.06
CA GLU A 216 -7.63 -23.03 16.16
C GLU A 216 -8.08 -24.18 15.24
N THR A 217 -9.38 -24.22 14.95
CA THR A 217 -10.06 -25.15 14.04
C THR A 217 -10.43 -24.38 12.75
N PRO A 218 -10.53 -25.01 11.56
CA PRO A 218 -10.60 -24.27 10.29
C PRO A 218 -11.92 -23.51 10.11
N ALA A 219 -11.81 -22.36 9.44
CA ALA A 219 -12.93 -21.49 9.08
C ALA A 219 -13.95 -22.23 8.18
N ARG A 220 -15.23 -22.12 8.56
CA ARG A 220 -16.39 -22.63 7.82
C ARG A 220 -17.11 -21.47 7.14
N THR A 221 -17.50 -21.63 5.87
CA THR A 221 -18.32 -20.67 5.12
C THR A 221 -19.73 -20.65 5.72
N ARG A 222 -20.19 -19.48 6.19
CA ARG A 222 -21.49 -19.31 6.88
C ARG A 222 -22.57 -18.80 5.93
N THR A 223 -23.81 -19.25 6.15
CA THR A 223 -25.01 -18.81 5.38
C THR A 223 -25.77 -17.69 6.12
N PRO A 224 -26.64 -16.90 5.44
CA PRO A 224 -27.23 -15.68 6.00
C PRO A 224 -28.05 -15.82 7.29
N ARG A 225 -28.49 -17.04 7.64
CA ARG A 225 -29.25 -17.33 8.87
C ARG A 225 -28.39 -17.44 10.13
N GLU A 226 -27.06 -17.56 10.00
CA GLU A 226 -26.14 -17.65 11.15
C GLU A 226 -25.69 -16.27 11.68
N ILE A 227 -26.24 -15.19 11.12
CA ILE A 227 -25.93 -13.78 11.45
C ILE A 227 -26.71 -13.28 12.68
N TRP A 228 -27.63 -14.07 13.26
CA TRP A 228 -28.65 -13.55 14.19
C TRP A 228 -28.73 -14.29 15.53
N ASP A 229 -27.61 -14.58 16.19
CA ASP A 229 -27.68 -14.95 17.61
C ASP A 229 -26.78 -14.07 18.51
N ASP A 230 -27.43 -13.61 19.57
CA ASP A 230 -27.31 -12.31 20.21
C ASP A 230 -26.38 -12.41 21.43
N ARG A 231 -25.52 -11.38 21.65
CA ARG A 231 -24.43 -11.24 22.65
C ARG A 231 -23.01 -11.71 22.28
N THR A 232 -22.82 -12.52 21.25
CA THR A 232 -21.49 -12.87 20.68
C THR A 232 -21.06 -12.00 19.51
N PHE A 233 -21.92 -11.07 19.08
CA PHE A 233 -21.82 -10.34 17.81
C PHE A 233 -20.80 -9.20 17.78
N PHE A 234 -20.33 -8.74 18.95
CA PHE A 234 -19.48 -7.54 19.05
C PHE A 234 -17.98 -7.84 19.14
N LEU A 235 -17.57 -9.11 19.12
CA LEU A 235 -16.17 -9.53 19.05
C LEU A 235 -15.80 -9.92 17.62
N THR A 236 -16.08 -9.03 16.67
CA THR A 236 -15.51 -9.18 15.33
C THR A 236 -14.09 -8.62 15.34
N GLU A 237 -13.20 -9.22 14.54
CA GLU A 237 -11.84 -8.72 14.33
C GLU A 237 -11.82 -7.21 14.03
N ARG A 238 -12.82 -6.73 13.28
CA ARG A 238 -13.01 -5.30 12.97
C ARG A 238 -13.31 -4.45 14.21
N HIS A 239 -14.08 -4.95 15.17
CA HIS A 239 -14.33 -4.27 16.45
C HIS A 239 -13.05 -4.20 17.30
N GLU A 240 -12.27 -5.28 17.34
CA GLU A 240 -10.99 -5.30 18.06
C GLU A 240 -9.99 -4.32 17.46
N HIS A 241 -9.88 -4.26 16.14
CA HIS A 241 -9.11 -3.25 15.43
C HIS A 241 -9.53 -1.84 15.81
N TYR A 242 -10.83 -1.55 15.77
CA TYR A 242 -11.35 -0.23 16.12
C TYR A 242 -10.97 0.16 17.55
N ARG A 243 -11.12 -0.75 18.51
CA ARG A 243 -10.75 -0.51 19.91
C ARG A 243 -9.27 -0.18 20.08
N LYS A 244 -8.37 -0.83 19.33
CA LYS A 244 -6.93 -0.58 19.37
C LYS A 244 -6.55 0.81 18.84
N LEU A 245 -7.39 1.41 18.00
CA LEU A 245 -7.14 2.73 17.42
C LEU A 245 -7.57 3.88 18.35
N LEU A 246 -8.52 3.65 19.26
CA LEU A 246 -9.10 4.70 20.09
C LEU A 246 -8.06 5.35 21.02
N ARG A 247 -8.28 6.64 21.34
CA ARG A 247 -7.36 7.46 22.15
C ARG A 247 -8.05 8.04 23.38
N ASP A 248 -7.42 7.97 24.54
CA ASP A 248 -7.99 8.48 25.80
C ASP A 248 -7.84 9.99 25.96
N ASP A 249 -6.79 10.57 25.38
CA ASP A 249 -6.43 11.98 25.52
C ASP A 249 -7.12 12.91 24.50
N GLY A 250 -7.82 12.33 23.51
CA GLY A 250 -8.46 13.06 22.42
C GLY A 250 -7.48 13.73 21.45
N LYS A 251 -6.18 13.42 21.52
CA LYS A 251 -5.19 13.96 20.59
C LYS A 251 -4.99 12.99 19.43
N TRP A 252 -4.94 13.55 18.23
CA TRP A 252 -4.84 12.78 16.99
C TRP A 252 -3.65 13.26 16.18
N THR A 253 -2.73 12.34 15.87
CA THR A 253 -1.68 12.58 14.87
C THR A 253 -2.24 12.37 13.46
N ARG A 254 -1.51 12.84 12.44
CA ARG A 254 -1.86 12.55 11.04
C ARG A 254 -1.93 11.05 10.78
N GLU A 255 -0.99 10.29 11.32
CA GLU A 255 -0.91 8.83 11.17
C GLU A 255 -2.11 8.12 11.82
N ASP A 256 -2.57 8.59 12.98
CA ASP A 256 -3.76 8.05 13.64
C ASP A 256 -5.02 8.24 12.79
N LEU A 257 -5.17 9.43 12.19
CA LEU A 257 -6.31 9.73 11.30
C LEU A 257 -6.24 8.89 10.02
N ILE A 258 -5.03 8.67 9.49
CA ILE A 258 -4.82 7.78 8.34
C ILE A 258 -5.24 6.36 8.72
N ASP A 259 -4.79 5.83 9.86
CA ASP A 259 -5.14 4.47 10.29
C ASP A 259 -6.65 4.29 10.49
N PHE A 260 -7.34 5.26 11.08
CA PHE A 260 -8.81 5.26 11.16
C PHE A 260 -9.48 5.34 9.78
N GLY A 261 -8.94 6.14 8.88
CA GLY A 261 -9.41 6.22 7.49
C GLY A 261 -9.23 4.88 6.76
N MET A 262 -8.05 4.26 6.89
CA MET A 262 -7.74 2.96 6.29
C MET A 262 -8.63 1.86 6.89
N TRP A 263 -8.91 1.88 8.20
CA TRP A 263 -9.87 0.97 8.81
C TRP A 263 -11.26 1.11 8.17
N THR A 264 -11.69 2.34 7.90
CA THR A 264 -13.00 2.62 7.30
C THR A 264 -13.14 2.01 5.91
N ILE A 265 -12.08 2.03 5.10
CA ILE A 265 -12.13 1.64 3.68
C ILE A 265 -11.58 0.24 3.38
N LEU A 266 -10.83 -0.38 4.31
CA LEU A 266 -10.24 -1.70 4.11
C LEU A 266 -11.10 -2.83 4.73
N PRO A 267 -11.24 -3.97 4.04
CA PRO A 267 -11.67 -5.23 4.63
C PRO A 267 -10.86 -5.61 5.87
N ALA A 268 -11.47 -6.36 6.80
CA ALA A 268 -10.89 -6.64 8.12
C ALA A 268 -9.52 -7.32 8.04
N ASP A 269 -9.38 -8.32 7.17
CA ASP A 269 -8.15 -9.06 6.89
C ASP A 269 -7.04 -8.16 6.32
N ARG A 270 -7.40 -7.30 5.35
CA ARG A 270 -6.46 -6.34 4.76
C ARG A 270 -6.04 -5.27 5.74
N PHE A 271 -6.96 -4.80 6.58
CA PHE A 271 -6.64 -3.84 7.62
C PHE A 271 -5.73 -4.47 8.69
N ALA A 272 -6.00 -5.71 9.12
CA ALA A 272 -5.11 -6.45 10.01
C ALA A 272 -3.68 -6.50 9.46
N ALA A 273 -3.54 -6.88 8.19
CA ALA A 273 -2.25 -6.93 7.51
C ALA A 273 -1.59 -5.55 7.46
N TYR A 274 -2.29 -4.49 7.10
CA TYR A 274 -1.76 -3.12 7.08
C TYR A 274 -1.34 -2.62 8.47
N PHE A 275 -2.20 -2.82 9.47
CA PHE A 275 -2.03 -2.29 10.82
C PHE A 275 -0.95 -3.03 11.62
N ALA A 276 -0.65 -4.26 11.22
CA ALA A 276 0.48 -5.05 11.72
C ALA A 276 1.84 -4.50 11.29
N LEU A 277 1.94 -3.87 10.12
CA LEU A 277 3.20 -3.37 9.58
C LEU A 277 3.68 -2.13 10.35
N GLN A 278 4.99 -1.89 10.34
CA GLN A 278 5.62 -0.72 10.97
C GLN A 278 6.69 -0.15 10.05
N GLY A 279 7.06 1.11 10.26
CA GLY A 279 8.17 1.77 9.55
C GLY A 279 8.03 1.70 8.02
N TYR A 280 9.11 1.28 7.35
CA TYR A 280 9.17 1.16 5.88
C TYR A 280 8.08 0.23 5.33
N ASP A 281 7.89 -0.96 5.90
CA ASP A 281 6.91 -1.94 5.39
C ASP A 281 5.49 -1.36 5.32
N LYS A 282 5.09 -0.60 6.35
CA LYS A 282 3.76 0.02 6.41
C LYS A 282 3.62 1.09 5.34
N LYS A 283 4.65 1.92 5.17
CA LYS A 283 4.67 3.00 4.16
C LYS A 283 4.68 2.44 2.76
N GLU A 284 5.46 1.39 2.50
CA GLU A 284 5.54 0.75 1.19
C GLU A 284 4.23 0.03 0.83
N TRP A 285 3.62 -0.67 1.80
CA TRP A 285 2.28 -1.21 1.63
C TRP A 285 1.26 -0.11 1.29
N PHE A 286 1.31 1.01 2.01
CA PHE A 286 0.42 2.15 1.82
C PHE A 286 0.62 2.79 0.43
N ARG A 287 1.86 3.05 0.05
CA ARG A 287 2.26 3.56 -1.27
C ARG A 287 1.71 2.66 -2.37
N ARG A 288 2.02 1.36 -2.32
CA ARG A 288 1.58 0.38 -3.31
C ARG A 288 0.06 0.30 -3.40
N TYR A 289 -0.65 0.30 -2.26
CA TYR A 289 -2.11 0.31 -2.22
C TYR A 289 -2.66 1.52 -2.99
N TRP A 290 -2.17 2.72 -2.70
CA TRP A 290 -2.66 3.94 -3.33
C TRP A 290 -2.24 4.09 -4.78
N THR A 291 -1.04 3.66 -5.18
CA THR A 291 -0.64 3.60 -6.60
C THR A 291 -1.58 2.70 -7.42
N LEU A 292 -2.10 1.62 -6.82
CA LEU A 292 -3.08 0.76 -7.49
C LEU A 292 -4.48 1.39 -7.60
N GLN A 293 -4.83 2.30 -6.67
CA GLN A 293 -6.10 3.04 -6.67
C GLN A 293 -6.05 4.31 -7.52
N ASP A 294 -4.87 4.70 -8.00
CA ASP A 294 -4.66 5.92 -8.75
C ASP A 294 -5.47 5.90 -10.07
N PRO A 295 -6.43 6.84 -10.25
CA PRO A 295 -7.21 6.94 -11.48
C PRO A 295 -6.38 7.48 -12.64
N THR A 296 -5.25 8.15 -12.39
CA THR A 296 -4.49 8.93 -13.36
C THR A 296 -3.00 8.63 -13.30
N PRO A 297 -2.55 7.36 -13.17
CA PRO A 297 -1.19 7.00 -12.71
C PRO A 297 -0.03 7.62 -13.51
N THR A 298 -0.28 8.07 -14.75
CA THR A 298 0.67 8.86 -15.55
C THR A 298 0.98 10.26 -15.02
N THR A 299 0.23 10.81 -14.06
CA THR A 299 0.55 12.04 -13.34
C THR A 299 1.61 11.79 -12.26
N GLU A 300 2.14 12.86 -11.67
CA GLU A 300 2.99 12.75 -10.47
C GLU A 300 2.13 12.68 -9.20
N GLU A 301 1.00 13.38 -9.19
CA GLU A 301 0.04 13.40 -8.09
C GLU A 301 -0.88 12.18 -8.16
N ASN A 302 -1.28 11.67 -6.98
CA ASN A 302 -2.25 10.58 -6.85
C ASN A 302 -3.57 11.15 -6.31
N GLU A 303 -4.53 11.35 -7.21
CA GLU A 303 -5.76 12.07 -6.88
C GLU A 303 -6.67 11.30 -5.93
N ALA A 304 -6.58 9.96 -5.91
CA ALA A 304 -7.31 9.13 -4.96
C ALA A 304 -6.75 9.25 -3.55
N LEU A 305 -5.42 9.25 -3.40
CA LEU A 305 -4.74 9.47 -2.12
C LEU A 305 -5.00 10.88 -1.60
N ASP A 306 -4.93 11.89 -2.46
CA ASP A 306 -5.21 13.28 -2.09
C ASP A 306 -6.67 13.48 -1.67
N GLU A 307 -7.61 12.84 -2.37
CA GLU A 307 -9.01 12.79 -1.95
C GLU A 307 -9.15 12.15 -0.57
N PHE A 308 -8.48 11.02 -0.34
CA PHE A 308 -8.51 10.34 0.95
C PHE A 308 -7.99 11.25 2.07
N TYR A 309 -6.85 11.90 1.87
CA TYR A 309 -6.30 12.87 2.84
C TYR A 309 -7.24 14.04 3.09
N ARG A 310 -7.88 14.59 2.05
CA ARG A 310 -8.88 15.65 2.21
C ARG A 310 -10.08 15.18 3.03
N ARG A 311 -10.56 13.96 2.80
CA ARG A 311 -11.71 13.39 3.52
C ARG A 311 -11.43 13.12 4.98
N ILE A 312 -10.28 12.53 5.34
CA ILE A 312 -9.95 12.28 6.76
C ILE A 312 -9.81 13.61 7.52
N ALA A 313 -9.19 14.62 6.91
CA ALA A 313 -9.02 15.93 7.53
C ALA A 313 -10.37 16.64 7.70
N TYR A 314 -11.24 16.58 6.69
CA TYR A 314 -12.58 17.13 6.76
C TYR A 314 -13.42 16.39 7.82
N ALA A 315 -13.39 15.07 7.81
CA ALA A 315 -14.16 14.24 8.73
C ALA A 315 -13.78 14.52 10.19
N HIS A 316 -12.48 14.56 10.49
CA HIS A 316 -12.00 14.92 11.82
C HIS A 316 -12.44 16.33 12.23
N LYS A 317 -12.29 17.31 11.33
CA LYS A 317 -12.63 18.71 11.61
C LYS A 317 -14.13 18.95 11.83
N ARG A 318 -14.99 18.23 11.11
CA ARG A 318 -16.46 18.48 11.08
C ARG A 318 -17.27 17.52 11.92
N TYR A 319 -16.78 16.30 12.12
CA TYR A 319 -17.52 15.22 12.75
C TYR A 319 -16.82 14.65 13.99
N GLY A 320 -15.70 15.25 14.44
CA GLY A 320 -15.00 14.91 15.69
C GLY A 320 -15.67 15.41 16.97
N GLU A 321 -16.70 16.26 16.87
CA GLU A 321 -17.38 16.86 18.03
C GLU A 321 -18.33 15.88 18.77
N THR A 322 -18.70 16.25 19.99
CA THR A 322 -19.76 15.63 20.81
C THR A 322 -20.78 16.60 21.35
N TRP A 323 -21.92 16.03 21.73
CA TRP A 323 -22.92 16.68 22.56
C TRP A 323 -22.83 16.20 24.01
N ASN A 324 -22.56 17.10 24.95
CA ASN A 324 -22.67 16.82 26.38
C ASN A 324 -24.09 17.15 26.87
N ALA A 325 -24.91 16.12 26.99
CA ALA A 325 -26.30 16.26 27.42
C ALA A 325 -26.46 16.77 28.88
N ARG A 326 -25.48 16.55 29.75
CA ARG A 326 -25.53 17.02 31.16
C ARG A 326 -25.27 18.52 31.27
N GLN A 327 -24.40 19.04 30.42
CA GLN A 327 -23.97 20.44 30.44
C GLN A 327 -24.63 21.28 29.32
N PHE A 328 -25.51 20.68 28.51
CA PHE A 328 -26.16 21.31 27.36
C PHE A 328 -25.20 22.06 26.42
N GLN A 329 -24.00 21.50 26.18
CA GLN A 329 -22.95 22.14 25.38
C GLN A 329 -22.23 21.15 24.46
N TYR A 330 -21.68 21.68 23.37
CA TYR A 330 -20.84 20.95 22.42
C TYR A 330 -19.40 20.87 22.92
N LEU A 331 -18.81 19.68 22.89
CA LEU A 331 -17.40 19.45 23.20
C LEU A 331 -16.68 18.96 21.95
N LYS A 332 -15.38 19.21 21.82
CA LYS A 332 -14.62 18.91 20.60
C LYS A 332 -14.18 17.45 20.43
N ASP A 333 -14.56 16.53 21.31
CA ASP A 333 -14.00 15.17 21.31
C ASP A 333 -15.06 14.10 21.51
N GLN A 334 -15.01 13.02 20.73
CA GLN A 334 -15.99 11.94 20.85
C GLN A 334 -15.99 11.17 22.15
N TYR A 335 -17.19 10.99 22.71
CA TYR A 335 -17.42 10.46 24.05
C TYR A 335 -18.41 9.30 23.90
N LEU A 336 -17.89 8.06 23.82
CA LEU A 336 -18.73 6.88 23.61
C LEU A 336 -19.51 6.44 24.87
N ARG A 337 -19.09 6.91 26.04
CA ARG A 337 -19.73 6.84 27.37
C ARG A 337 -18.73 7.40 28.38
N GLU A 338 -19.17 8.00 29.49
CA GLU A 338 -18.28 8.51 30.56
C GLU A 338 -17.16 7.49 30.87
N GLY A 339 -15.89 7.86 30.61
CA GLY A 339 -14.70 7.03 30.80
C GLY A 339 -14.22 6.13 29.63
N TRP A 340 -14.81 6.16 28.42
CA TRP A 340 -14.36 5.32 27.29
C TRP A 340 -13.43 6.03 26.29
N PRO A 341 -12.44 5.32 25.70
CA PRO A 341 -11.54 5.83 24.67
C PRO A 341 -12.28 6.46 23.47
N ARG A 342 -11.70 7.51 22.89
CA ARG A 342 -12.35 8.39 21.91
C ARG A 342 -12.01 8.01 20.46
N ALA A 343 -12.96 8.24 19.55
CA ALA A 343 -12.79 8.14 18.10
C ALA A 343 -12.55 9.53 17.48
N PRO A 344 -11.93 9.64 16.29
CA PRO A 344 -11.64 10.94 15.68
C PRO A 344 -12.86 11.59 15.01
N TRP A 345 -13.93 10.82 14.75
CA TRP A 345 -15.20 11.27 14.17
C TRP A 345 -16.34 10.27 14.40
N ASP A 346 -17.60 10.70 14.18
CA ASP A 346 -18.80 9.84 14.30
C ASP A 346 -19.09 9.12 12.97
N ALA A 347 -20.20 8.40 12.93
CA ALA A 347 -20.69 7.74 11.74
C ALA A 347 -20.80 8.65 10.49
N ARG A 348 -20.99 9.97 10.65
CA ARG A 348 -20.98 10.90 9.51
C ARG A 348 -19.58 11.05 8.95
N GLY A 349 -18.55 11.06 9.80
CA GLY A 349 -17.16 10.99 9.36
C GLY A 349 -16.82 9.68 8.65
N GLU A 350 -17.33 8.55 9.14
CA GLU A 350 -17.18 7.26 8.46
C GLU A 350 -17.81 7.29 7.04
N LEU A 351 -19.04 7.81 6.92
CA LEU A 351 -19.70 8.01 5.63
C LEU A 351 -18.93 8.98 4.73
N TYR A 352 -18.44 10.09 5.28
CA TYR A 352 -17.71 11.10 4.52
C TYR A 352 -16.38 10.58 4.00
N VAL A 353 -15.64 9.78 4.76
CA VAL A 353 -14.42 9.11 4.28
C VAL A 353 -14.75 8.14 3.14
N LYS A 354 -15.82 7.36 3.29
CA LYS A 354 -16.25 6.37 2.31
C LYS A 354 -16.76 6.98 1.00
N TYR A 355 -17.67 7.96 1.08
CA TYR A 355 -18.43 8.47 -0.07
C TYR A 355 -18.06 9.91 -0.48
N GLY A 356 -17.44 10.67 0.42
CA GLY A 356 -17.22 12.10 0.25
C GLY A 356 -18.45 12.93 0.61
N GLU A 357 -18.50 14.14 0.04
CA GLU A 357 -19.58 15.09 0.28
C GLU A 357 -20.92 14.59 -0.29
N PRO A 358 -21.99 14.56 0.52
CA PRO A 358 -23.33 14.21 0.05
C PRO A 358 -23.89 15.28 -0.89
N ASN A 359 -24.73 14.87 -1.84
CA ASN A 359 -25.44 15.77 -2.76
C ASN A 359 -26.47 16.63 -2.03
N HIS A 360 -27.10 16.06 -1.00
CA HIS A 360 -28.10 16.75 -0.19
C HIS A 360 -28.00 16.29 1.27
N VAL A 361 -28.19 17.25 2.19
CA VAL A 361 -28.25 16.99 3.63
C VAL A 361 -29.53 17.60 4.18
N ALA A 362 -30.38 16.77 4.78
CA ALA A 362 -31.54 17.23 5.54
C ALA A 362 -31.33 16.98 7.03
N ILE A 363 -31.76 17.92 7.89
CA ILE A 363 -31.78 17.70 9.34
C ILE A 363 -33.12 17.09 9.70
N GLY A 364 -33.12 15.86 10.21
CA GLY A 364 -34.33 15.10 10.53
C GLY A 364 -34.42 14.80 12.03
N GLY A 365 -35.52 15.19 12.67
CA GLY A 365 -35.76 14.86 14.09
C GLY A 365 -34.65 15.31 15.06
N TRP A 366 -34.60 14.69 16.24
CA TRP A 366 -33.59 15.01 17.25
C TRP A 366 -32.26 14.31 16.92
N HIS A 367 -31.21 15.09 16.65
CA HIS A 367 -29.85 14.63 16.36
C HIS A 367 -29.69 13.65 15.19
N LYS A 368 -30.52 13.72 14.15
CA LYS A 368 -30.28 12.95 12.93
C LYS A 368 -30.10 13.83 11.71
N GLU A 369 -29.31 13.34 10.79
CA GLU A 369 -29.11 13.92 9.47
C GLU A 369 -29.39 12.87 8.41
N GLU A 370 -30.08 13.25 7.36
CA GLU A 370 -30.32 12.45 6.17
C GLU A 370 -29.35 12.91 5.08
N TRP A 371 -28.52 12.00 4.59
CA TRP A 371 -27.47 12.28 3.62
C TRP A 371 -27.75 11.50 2.34
N GLN A 372 -27.96 12.21 1.24
CA GLN A 372 -28.28 11.62 -0.06
C GLN A 372 -27.07 11.67 -1.00
N TYR A 373 -26.86 10.57 -1.72
CA TYR A 373 -25.82 10.41 -2.73
C TYR A 373 -26.43 9.97 -4.05
N ASP A 374 -26.73 10.94 -4.92
CA ASP A 374 -27.45 10.75 -6.19
C ASP A 374 -26.76 9.72 -7.09
N ARG A 375 -25.42 9.80 -7.15
CA ARG A 375 -24.59 8.91 -7.97
C ARG A 375 -24.82 7.43 -7.65
N TYR A 376 -25.02 7.10 -6.38
CA TYR A 376 -25.24 5.72 -5.94
C TYR A 376 -26.73 5.39 -5.76
N SER A 377 -27.61 6.37 -6.01
CA SER A 377 -29.06 6.26 -5.77
C SER A 377 -29.35 5.71 -4.38
N ILE A 378 -28.67 6.27 -3.38
CA ILE A 378 -28.73 5.84 -1.98
C ILE A 378 -28.76 7.05 -1.05
N ASP A 379 -29.36 6.88 0.11
CA ASP A 379 -29.35 7.82 1.21
C ASP A 379 -29.20 7.10 2.56
N PHE A 380 -28.72 7.84 3.55
CA PHE A 380 -28.52 7.31 4.90
C PHE A 380 -29.10 8.27 5.92
N VAL A 381 -29.69 7.72 6.97
CA VAL A 381 -29.96 8.45 8.19
C VAL A 381 -28.82 8.19 9.16
N ALA A 382 -28.11 9.25 9.52
CA ALA A 382 -27.00 9.24 10.45
C ALA A 382 -27.37 9.90 11.78
N THR A 383 -27.15 9.20 12.89
CA THR A 383 -27.27 9.76 14.23
C THR A 383 -25.99 10.53 14.58
N ARG A 384 -26.14 11.81 14.92
CA ARG A 384 -25.01 12.68 15.28
C ARG A 384 -24.34 12.20 16.57
N TYR A 385 -23.03 12.39 16.65
CA TYR A 385 -22.20 12.12 17.84
C TYR A 385 -22.08 10.64 18.23
N LEU A 386 -22.50 9.73 17.36
CA LEU A 386 -22.42 8.30 17.59
C LEU A 386 -21.63 7.62 16.46
N THR A 387 -20.57 6.90 16.81
CA THR A 387 -19.82 6.06 15.87
C THR A 387 -20.68 4.89 15.40
N ASN A 388 -20.47 4.38 14.20
CA ASN A 388 -21.24 3.24 13.72
C ASN A 388 -20.65 1.87 14.12
N ILE A 389 -19.70 1.83 15.06
CA ILE A 389 -19.03 0.59 15.47
C ILE A 389 -19.99 -0.49 15.99
N TYR A 390 -21.12 -0.09 16.56
CA TYR A 390 -22.19 -0.98 17.02
C TYR A 390 -23.34 -1.13 16.01
N GLN A 391 -23.19 -0.60 14.80
CA GLN A 391 -24.15 -0.66 13.68
C GLN A 391 -25.52 -0.03 13.98
N LYS A 392 -25.56 0.92 14.91
CA LYS A 392 -26.78 1.62 15.37
C LYS A 392 -26.86 3.07 14.93
N ALA A 393 -25.74 3.66 14.51
CA ALA A 393 -25.69 5.08 14.16
C ALA A 393 -26.18 5.35 12.74
N LEU A 394 -26.08 4.35 11.85
CA LEU A 394 -26.48 4.44 10.46
C LEU A 394 -27.63 3.49 10.13
N SER A 395 -28.56 3.98 9.33
CA SER A 395 -29.63 3.18 8.71
C SER A 395 -29.92 3.68 7.29
N PRO A 396 -30.48 2.84 6.40
CA PRO A 396 -30.99 3.29 5.11
C PRO A 396 -31.98 4.46 5.29
N GLY A 397 -31.87 5.49 4.46
CA GLY A 397 -32.79 6.62 4.48
C GLY A 397 -34.08 6.37 3.69
N PRO A 398 -34.99 7.34 3.64
CA PRO A 398 -36.28 7.22 2.94
C PRO A 398 -36.15 6.81 1.46
N LEU A 399 -35.19 7.37 0.71
CA LEU A 399 -34.98 7.02 -0.70
C LEU A 399 -34.57 5.54 -0.82
N SER A 400 -33.63 5.11 0.01
CA SER A 400 -33.12 3.74 0.01
C SER A 400 -34.19 2.74 0.44
N GLN A 401 -35.00 3.08 1.44
CA GLN A 401 -36.13 2.27 1.88
C GLN A 401 -37.17 2.13 0.76
N ALA A 402 -37.40 3.19 -0.02
CA ALA A 402 -38.33 3.15 -1.15
C ALA A 402 -37.78 2.33 -2.32
N LEU A 403 -36.52 2.53 -2.70
CA LEU A 403 -35.89 1.85 -3.85
C LEU A 403 -35.59 0.37 -3.57
N TYR A 404 -35.27 0.03 -2.33
CA TYR A 404 -34.83 -1.30 -1.90
C TYR A 404 -35.77 -1.91 -0.85
N ALA A 405 -37.09 -1.65 -0.97
CA ALA A 405 -38.09 -2.16 -0.04
C ALA A 405 -38.00 -3.69 0.11
N GLY A 406 -37.87 -4.17 1.35
CA GLY A 406 -37.67 -5.59 1.67
C GLY A 406 -36.24 -6.10 1.46
N GLN A 407 -35.29 -5.22 1.12
CA GLN A 407 -33.86 -5.51 0.96
C GLN A 407 -32.99 -4.58 1.83
N GLU A 408 -33.52 -4.08 2.94
CA GLU A 408 -32.84 -3.11 3.79
C GLU A 408 -31.53 -3.67 4.37
N GLU A 409 -31.50 -4.97 4.69
CA GLU A 409 -30.28 -5.64 5.13
C GLU A 409 -29.22 -5.77 4.04
N TRP A 410 -29.63 -5.92 2.78
CA TRP A 410 -28.71 -5.87 1.66
C TRP A 410 -28.10 -4.46 1.53
N VAL A 411 -28.91 -3.41 1.69
CA VAL A 411 -28.42 -2.03 1.71
C VAL A 411 -27.42 -1.83 2.85
N ARG A 412 -27.75 -2.29 4.07
CA ARG A 412 -26.85 -2.22 5.22
C ARG A 412 -25.54 -2.94 4.94
N ALA A 413 -25.59 -4.17 4.44
CA ALA A 413 -24.41 -4.96 4.14
C ALA A 413 -23.51 -4.31 3.09
N ASN A 414 -24.07 -3.81 1.98
CA ASN A 414 -23.30 -3.35 0.82
C ASN A 414 -22.89 -1.88 0.89
N TYR A 415 -23.68 -1.03 1.54
CA TYR A 415 -23.45 0.42 1.55
C TYR A 415 -23.01 0.95 2.91
N ILE A 416 -23.43 0.33 4.02
CA ILE A 416 -23.08 0.80 5.36
C ILE A 416 -21.90 0.01 5.93
N LEU A 417 -21.96 -1.32 5.90
CA LEU A 417 -21.01 -2.20 6.58
C LEU A 417 -19.84 -2.62 5.70
N ASN A 418 -20.00 -2.62 4.38
CA ASN A 418 -18.93 -2.94 3.45
C ASN A 418 -17.83 -1.85 3.49
N PRO A 419 -16.59 -2.17 3.88
CA PRO A 419 -15.50 -1.22 3.80
C PRO A 419 -15.04 -1.07 2.36
N GLU A 420 -15.04 0.17 1.88
CA GLU A 420 -14.60 0.50 0.52
C GLU A 420 -14.34 2.01 0.43
N PHE A 421 -13.50 2.41 -0.51
CA PHE A 421 -13.28 3.81 -0.84
C PHE A 421 -14.01 4.13 -2.15
N ARG A 422 -15.17 4.81 -2.06
CA ARG A 422 -15.93 5.21 -3.24
C ARG A 422 -15.48 6.59 -3.68
N TYR A 423 -14.56 6.60 -4.64
CA TYR A 423 -14.07 7.78 -5.30
C TYR A 423 -14.14 7.58 -6.81
N GLU A 424 -14.68 8.58 -7.51
CA GLU A 424 -14.67 8.62 -8.96
C GLU A 424 -14.07 9.95 -9.40
N HIS A 425 -12.90 9.86 -10.01
CA HIS A 425 -12.16 11.03 -10.46
C HIS A 425 -12.88 11.74 -11.61
N ARG A 426 -13.01 13.07 -11.48
CA ARG A 426 -13.59 13.92 -12.52
C ARG A 426 -12.48 14.47 -13.42
N TYR A 427 -12.19 13.74 -14.50
CA TYR A 427 -11.15 14.11 -15.47
C TYR A 427 -11.36 15.47 -16.15
N ASN A 428 -12.60 15.98 -16.22
CA ASN A 428 -12.95 17.23 -16.91
C ASN A 428 -12.51 17.29 -18.40
N ARG A 429 -12.39 16.11 -19.03
CA ARG A 429 -12.03 15.91 -20.44
C ARG A 429 -13.06 15.03 -21.16
N LYS A 430 -13.13 15.16 -22.49
CA LYS A 430 -13.92 14.26 -23.34
C LYS A 430 -13.16 12.93 -23.53
N PRO A 431 -13.76 11.75 -23.26
CA PRO A 431 -13.04 10.50 -23.36
C PRO A 431 -12.77 10.08 -24.82
N MET A 432 -11.54 9.65 -25.12
CA MET A 432 -11.17 9.00 -26.38
C MET A 432 -11.58 7.53 -26.34
N LYS A 433 -12.87 7.25 -26.56
CA LYS A 433 -13.45 5.90 -26.44
C LYS A 433 -12.86 4.85 -27.39
N ASP A 434 -12.18 5.29 -28.46
CA ASP A 434 -11.63 4.43 -29.50
C ASP A 434 -10.09 4.29 -29.41
N LEU A 435 -9.48 4.65 -28.27
CA LEU A 435 -8.08 4.34 -28.01
C LEU A 435 -7.93 2.81 -27.92
N ARG A 436 -7.19 2.23 -28.85
CA ARG A 436 -6.80 0.82 -28.83
C ARG A 436 -5.33 0.74 -28.49
N VAL A 437 -4.98 -0.14 -27.55
CA VAL A 437 -3.60 -0.44 -27.18
C VAL A 437 -3.39 -1.93 -27.39
N LEU A 438 -2.27 -2.28 -28.00
CA LEU A 438 -1.83 -3.65 -28.21
C LEU A 438 -0.42 -3.78 -27.64
N ILE A 439 -0.23 -4.75 -26.77
CA ILE A 439 1.07 -5.04 -26.16
C ILE A 439 1.51 -6.41 -26.67
N THR A 440 2.51 -6.44 -27.54
CA THR A 440 3.07 -7.66 -28.13
C THR A 440 4.49 -7.91 -27.63
N ARG A 441 4.94 -9.16 -27.71
CA ARG A 441 6.37 -9.46 -27.63
C ARG A 441 7.05 -8.97 -28.91
N GLY A 442 8.23 -8.40 -28.79
CA GLY A 442 9.06 -8.04 -29.93
C GLY A 442 9.35 -9.28 -30.80
N GLU A 443 9.09 -9.16 -32.10
CA GLU A 443 9.46 -10.17 -33.10
C GLU A 443 10.96 -9.98 -33.44
N GLY A 444 11.87 -10.50 -32.60
CA GLY A 444 13.32 -10.39 -32.84
C GLY A 444 14.21 -11.12 -31.83
N ASP A 445 15.52 -11.14 -32.10
CA ASP A 445 16.57 -11.73 -31.23
C ASP A 445 16.80 -10.93 -29.91
N HIS A 446 16.12 -9.80 -29.74
CA HIS A 446 16.25 -8.92 -28.58
C HIS A 446 15.41 -9.44 -27.41
N ARG A 447 16.07 -10.25 -26.55
CA ARG A 447 15.54 -10.75 -25.28
C ARG A 447 14.92 -9.60 -24.45
N GLY A 448 13.65 -9.73 -24.07
CA GLY A 448 12.96 -8.76 -23.20
C GLY A 448 12.28 -7.58 -23.92
N GLU A 449 12.30 -7.52 -25.25
CA GLU A 449 11.62 -6.43 -25.96
C GLU A 449 10.09 -6.64 -25.94
N VAL A 450 9.38 -5.70 -25.34
CA VAL A 450 7.92 -5.55 -25.39
C VAL A 450 7.59 -4.39 -26.30
N GLN A 451 6.72 -4.62 -27.25
CA GLN A 451 6.25 -3.60 -28.16
C GLN A 451 4.87 -3.14 -27.72
N ILE A 452 4.77 -1.88 -27.32
CA ILE A 452 3.49 -1.23 -27.01
C ILE A 452 3.07 -0.46 -28.25
N ALA A 453 1.99 -0.86 -28.90
CA ALA A 453 1.39 -0.13 -30.00
C ALA A 453 0.07 0.49 -29.56
N TYR A 454 -0.26 1.66 -30.09
CA TYR A 454 -1.59 2.23 -29.92
C TYR A 454 -2.12 2.81 -31.23
N SER A 455 -3.45 2.87 -31.32
CA SER A 455 -4.20 3.39 -32.45
C SER A 455 -5.33 4.28 -31.93
N VAL A 456 -5.42 5.50 -32.46
CA VAL A 456 -6.51 6.44 -32.15
C VAL A 456 -7.05 7.06 -33.45
N PRO A 457 -8.37 6.97 -33.72
CA PRO A 457 -8.99 7.65 -34.86
C PRO A 457 -8.81 9.18 -34.83
N PRO A 458 -8.52 9.84 -35.97
CA PRO A 458 -8.31 11.30 -36.04
C PRO A 458 -9.45 12.15 -35.49
N LYS A 459 -10.69 11.65 -35.48
CA LYS A 459 -11.89 12.34 -34.96
C LYS A 459 -11.77 12.78 -33.49
N HIS A 460 -10.86 12.15 -32.73
CA HIS A 460 -10.60 12.49 -31.34
C HIS A 460 -9.62 13.66 -31.17
N PHE A 461 -9.01 14.15 -32.25
CA PHE A 461 -7.97 15.17 -32.20
C PHE A 461 -8.40 16.48 -32.86
N SER A 462 -7.73 17.56 -32.46
CA SER A 462 -7.81 18.84 -33.14
C SER A 462 -6.81 18.86 -34.31
N ILE A 463 -7.32 19.20 -35.50
CA ILE A 463 -6.45 19.52 -36.64
C ILE A 463 -6.12 21.00 -36.58
N GLN A 464 -4.84 21.30 -36.47
CA GLN A 464 -4.29 22.63 -36.26
C GLN A 464 -3.61 23.10 -37.53
N ARG A 465 -3.52 24.42 -37.72
CA ARG A 465 -2.78 25.03 -38.82
C ARG A 465 -1.81 26.06 -38.28
N GLU A 466 -0.53 25.89 -38.55
CA GLU A 466 0.54 26.81 -38.16
C GLU A 466 1.51 27.00 -39.32
N HIS A 467 1.91 28.24 -39.59
CA HIS A 467 2.81 28.61 -40.70
C HIS A 467 2.42 28.04 -42.08
N GLY A 468 1.12 27.81 -42.30
CA GLY A 468 0.59 27.28 -43.56
C GLY A 468 0.43 25.76 -43.60
N GLU A 469 1.01 25.02 -42.66
CA GLU A 469 0.95 23.55 -42.60
C GLU A 469 -0.14 23.06 -41.64
N TYR A 470 -0.77 21.93 -41.97
CA TYR A 470 -1.77 21.30 -41.10
C TYR A 470 -1.11 20.16 -40.30
N ALA A 471 -1.44 20.06 -39.02
CA ALA A 471 -0.96 18.96 -38.18
C ALA A 471 -1.95 18.60 -37.07
N ILE A 472 -1.91 17.35 -36.64
CA ILE A 472 -2.50 16.90 -35.37
C ILE A 472 -1.38 16.87 -34.33
N ARG A 473 -1.62 17.45 -33.16
CA ARG A 473 -0.64 17.48 -32.06
C ARG A 473 -1.28 16.99 -30.77
N TYR A 474 -0.59 16.07 -30.10
CA TYR A 474 -1.07 15.47 -28.88
C TYR A 474 0.11 15.08 -27.96
N LEU A 475 -0.13 15.10 -26.66
CA LEU A 475 0.80 14.59 -25.65
C LEU A 475 0.56 13.10 -25.46
N ARG A 476 1.65 12.36 -25.35
CA ARG A 476 1.67 10.94 -25.00
C ARG A 476 2.47 10.77 -23.72
N HIS A 477 1.83 10.25 -22.69
CA HIS A 477 2.47 9.85 -21.45
C HIS A 477 2.43 8.33 -21.33
N LEU A 478 3.59 7.71 -21.15
CA LEU A 478 3.75 6.30 -20.86
C LEU A 478 4.36 6.17 -19.47
N LEU A 479 3.73 5.39 -18.62
CA LEU A 479 4.28 4.96 -17.35
C LEU A 479 4.28 3.42 -17.31
N ILE A 480 5.40 2.85 -16.87
CA ILE A 480 5.54 1.43 -16.61
C ILE A 480 6.01 1.27 -15.18
N LEU A 481 5.21 0.54 -14.41
CA LEU A 481 5.50 0.18 -13.04
C LEU A 481 5.84 -1.32 -12.95
N ASP A 482 6.71 -1.71 -12.05
CA ASP A 482 6.99 -3.12 -11.75
C ASP A 482 5.90 -3.77 -10.88
N GLU A 483 6.11 -5.01 -10.44
CA GLU A 483 5.17 -5.73 -9.57
C GLU A 483 5.00 -5.07 -8.19
N ALA A 484 6.05 -4.42 -7.68
CA ALA A 484 6.03 -3.65 -6.45
C ALA A 484 5.40 -2.25 -6.65
N MET A 485 5.04 -1.88 -7.88
CA MET A 485 4.56 -0.55 -8.27
C MET A 485 5.64 0.54 -8.21
N HIS A 486 6.92 0.19 -8.30
CA HIS A 486 7.99 1.17 -8.51
C HIS A 486 8.04 1.59 -9.97
N GLU A 487 8.42 2.83 -10.22
CA GLU A 487 8.57 3.35 -11.58
C GLU A 487 9.78 2.70 -12.27
N VAL A 488 9.50 1.97 -13.34
CA VAL A 488 10.53 1.39 -14.23
C VAL A 488 10.84 2.36 -15.36
N ARG A 489 9.81 3.05 -15.86
CA ARG A 489 9.95 3.95 -17.00
C ARG A 489 8.80 4.95 -17.07
N ARG A 490 9.14 6.22 -17.26
CA ARG A 490 8.21 7.29 -17.61
C ARG A 490 8.68 8.03 -18.86
N HIS A 491 7.77 8.26 -19.79
CA HIS A 491 8.02 9.07 -20.96
C HIS A 491 6.85 10.02 -21.21
N GLU A 492 7.15 11.30 -21.34
CA GLU A 492 6.25 12.28 -21.88
C GLU A 492 6.77 12.73 -23.25
N THR A 493 5.91 12.76 -24.26
CA THR A 493 6.33 13.12 -25.62
C THR A 493 5.22 13.88 -26.34
N LEU A 494 5.55 15.06 -26.86
CA LEU A 494 4.71 15.76 -27.81
C LEU A 494 4.84 15.10 -29.19
N ARG A 495 3.71 14.64 -29.73
CA ARG A 495 3.63 14.02 -31.05
C ARG A 495 3.04 15.01 -32.04
N THR A 496 3.61 15.04 -33.25
CA THR A 496 3.13 15.87 -34.36
C THR A 496 2.93 14.99 -35.58
N VAL A 497 1.71 14.98 -36.10
CA VAL A 497 1.32 14.23 -37.29
C VAL A 497 1.01 15.24 -38.39
N PRO A 498 1.95 15.50 -39.32
CA PRO A 498 1.75 16.47 -40.39
C PRO A 498 0.80 15.94 -41.47
N GLY A 499 0.13 16.86 -42.15
CA GLY A 499 -0.71 16.59 -43.33
C GLY A 499 -0.80 17.80 -44.25
N LYS A 500 -1.07 17.57 -45.54
CA LYS A 500 -1.10 18.63 -46.55
C LYS A 500 -2.31 19.53 -46.39
N ASN A 501 -3.44 18.97 -45.94
CA ASN A 501 -4.67 19.69 -45.71
C ASN A 501 -5.51 19.02 -44.60
N ARG A 502 -6.53 19.73 -44.12
CA ARG A 502 -7.43 19.24 -43.06
C ARG A 502 -8.18 17.96 -43.43
N LYS A 503 -8.60 17.81 -44.69
CA LYS A 503 -9.36 16.65 -45.14
C LYS A 503 -8.51 15.38 -45.11
N GLU A 504 -7.27 15.45 -45.58
CA GLU A 504 -6.32 14.34 -45.53
C GLU A 504 -6.13 13.80 -44.11
N LEU A 505 -5.97 14.69 -43.12
CA LEU A 505 -5.80 14.28 -41.72
C LEU A 505 -7.08 13.68 -41.13
N ALA A 506 -8.24 14.23 -41.49
CA ALA A 506 -9.54 13.76 -41.01
C ALA A 506 -9.93 12.39 -41.59
N ASP A 507 -9.54 12.12 -42.84
CA ASP A 507 -9.88 10.90 -43.58
C ASP A 507 -8.95 9.72 -43.25
N ARG A 508 -7.91 9.90 -42.40
CA ARG A 508 -7.06 8.76 -41.98
C ARG A 508 -7.87 7.78 -41.12
N ASP A 509 -7.62 6.49 -41.31
CA ASP A 509 -8.27 5.45 -40.51
C ASP A 509 -7.90 5.57 -39.02
N ALA A 510 -6.60 5.71 -38.75
CA ALA A 510 -6.05 5.87 -37.41
C ALA A 510 -4.72 6.61 -37.42
N ILE A 511 -4.40 7.21 -36.27
CA ILE A 511 -3.04 7.58 -35.90
C ILE A 511 -2.47 6.41 -35.11
N GLU A 512 -1.48 5.73 -35.68
CA GLU A 512 -0.85 4.56 -35.07
C GLU A 512 0.60 4.85 -34.71
N GLU A 513 1.02 4.44 -33.51
CA GLU A 513 2.42 4.47 -33.11
C GLU A 513 2.83 3.20 -32.38
N ARG A 514 4.13 2.92 -32.46
CA ARG A 514 4.79 1.82 -31.75
C ARG A 514 5.84 2.40 -30.81
N ILE A 515 5.87 1.90 -29.60
CA ILE A 515 6.78 2.26 -28.53
C ILE A 515 7.55 0.99 -28.18
N PRO A 516 8.77 0.81 -28.71
CA PRO A 516 9.62 -0.30 -28.31
C PRO A 516 10.10 -0.05 -26.88
N VAL A 517 9.91 -1.04 -26.01
CA VAL A 517 10.35 -1.00 -24.62
C VAL A 517 11.10 -2.28 -24.31
N LEU A 518 12.32 -2.17 -23.80
CA LEU A 518 13.04 -3.31 -23.27
C LEU A 518 12.67 -3.48 -21.79
N LEU A 519 12.04 -4.60 -21.46
CA LEU A 519 11.66 -4.97 -20.10
C LEU A 519 12.26 -6.34 -19.75
N PRO A 520 12.89 -6.48 -18.57
CA PRO A 520 13.23 -7.79 -18.03
C PRO A 520 11.99 -8.70 -17.90
N PRO A 521 12.17 -10.02 -17.77
CA PRO A 521 11.11 -10.91 -17.31
C PRO A 521 10.52 -10.43 -15.98
N GLY A 522 9.19 -10.39 -15.88
CA GLY A 522 8.50 -9.88 -14.70
C GLY A 522 7.05 -9.51 -14.97
N ARG A 523 6.37 -9.03 -13.93
CA ARG A 523 5.04 -8.43 -14.02
C ARG A 523 5.17 -6.92 -13.96
N TYR A 524 4.40 -6.25 -14.81
CA TYR A 524 4.39 -4.81 -14.95
C TYR A 524 2.96 -4.29 -14.99
N ARG A 525 2.77 -3.03 -14.61
CA ARG A 525 1.55 -2.28 -14.86
C ARG A 525 1.87 -1.16 -15.83
N VAL A 526 1.24 -1.18 -16.99
CA VAL A 526 1.46 -0.22 -18.06
C VAL A 526 0.30 0.76 -18.07
N ALA A 527 0.60 2.05 -18.01
CA ALA A 527 -0.36 3.12 -18.17
C ALA A 527 0.03 3.99 -19.37
N LEU A 528 -0.90 4.18 -20.31
CA LEU A 528 -0.75 5.04 -21.47
C LEU A 528 -1.83 6.11 -21.46
N ARG A 529 -1.43 7.37 -21.48
CA ARG A 529 -2.30 8.53 -21.58
C ARG A 529 -2.01 9.29 -22.86
N ILE A 530 -3.08 9.60 -23.60
CA ILE A 530 -3.06 10.36 -24.85
C ILE A 530 -3.96 11.59 -24.68
N GLU A 531 -3.40 12.78 -24.87
CA GLU A 531 -4.13 14.03 -24.71
C GLU A 531 -3.99 14.92 -25.93
N ASP A 532 -5.11 15.37 -26.50
CA ASP A 532 -5.04 16.40 -27.53
C ASP A 532 -4.77 17.77 -26.91
N VAL A 533 -3.87 18.54 -27.52
CA VAL A 533 -3.45 19.84 -26.97
C VAL A 533 -4.50 20.96 -27.12
N LYS A 534 -5.60 20.77 -27.89
CA LYS A 534 -6.69 21.76 -28.03
C LYS A 534 -8.12 21.19 -27.94
N ALA A 535 -8.38 19.95 -28.32
CA ALA A 535 -9.72 19.34 -28.41
C ALA A 535 -10.32 18.95 -27.05
N ASN A 536 -9.55 19.10 -25.96
CA ASN A 536 -9.92 18.71 -24.60
C ASN A 536 -10.33 17.23 -24.49
N THR A 537 -9.70 16.37 -25.30
CA THR A 537 -9.92 14.93 -25.34
C THR A 537 -8.80 14.19 -24.61
N LEU A 538 -9.15 13.10 -23.94
CA LEU A 538 -8.25 12.28 -23.13
C LEU A 538 -8.53 10.79 -23.39
N GLY A 539 -7.51 10.06 -23.81
CA GLY A 539 -7.48 8.60 -23.78
C GLY A 539 -6.59 8.14 -22.64
N LEU A 540 -7.09 7.23 -21.81
CA LEU A 540 -6.30 6.59 -20.75
C LEU A 540 -6.48 5.08 -20.88
N TYR A 541 -5.37 4.38 -20.85
CA TYR A 541 -5.30 2.92 -20.87
C TYR A 541 -4.41 2.45 -19.72
N VAL A 542 -4.87 1.46 -18.96
CA VAL A 542 -4.09 0.85 -17.88
C VAL A 542 -4.29 -0.66 -17.92
N GLU A 543 -3.19 -1.41 -17.96
CA GLU A 543 -3.24 -2.89 -18.00
C GLU A 543 -2.04 -3.50 -17.26
N ASN A 544 -2.25 -4.68 -16.68
CA ASN A 544 -1.16 -5.49 -16.14
C ASN A 544 -0.59 -6.41 -17.23
N VAL A 545 0.73 -6.37 -17.41
CA VAL A 545 1.47 -7.10 -18.45
C VAL A 545 2.43 -8.08 -17.78
N THR A 546 2.54 -9.30 -18.31
CA THR A 546 3.54 -10.28 -17.86
C THR A 546 4.54 -10.57 -18.97
N VAL A 547 5.82 -10.33 -18.70
CA VAL A 547 6.95 -10.69 -19.54
C VAL A 547 7.52 -12.00 -18.99
N ALA A 548 7.40 -13.10 -19.73
CA ALA A 548 7.88 -14.39 -19.25
C ALA A 548 9.41 -14.48 -19.33
N ALA A 549 10.02 -15.16 -18.36
CA ALA A 549 11.35 -15.71 -18.53
C ALA A 549 11.28 -16.82 -19.59
N LYS A 550 12.26 -16.87 -20.48
CA LYS A 550 12.37 -17.94 -21.49
C LYS A 550 13.22 -19.07 -20.95
#